data_AF-A0A429MIU8-F1
#
_entry.id   AF-A0A429MIU8-F1
#
_cell.length_a   1.000
_cell.length_b   1.000
_cell.length_c   1.000
_cell.angle_alpha   90.00
_cell.angle_beta   90.00
_cell.angle_gamma   90.00
#
_symmetry.space_group_name_H-M   'P 1'
#
loop_
_entity.id
_entity.type
_entity.pdbx_description
1 polymer ?
#
loop_
_entity_poly.entity_id
_entity_poly.type
_entity_poly.pdbx_seq_one_letter_code
_entity_poly.pdbx_strand_id
1 'polypeptide(L)'
;MSKEFTFTIKSICFDENYRPADNTRITTNFANLARGMSREENLRNTLRMIDNRFNALAHWDNPKGDRYGVELEIISVEMNIDAENRTSGLPLIEILKTNIVDKKTNERIEGIVGNNFSSYVRDYDFSVLLLDHNKNKSTFSTPEKFG
;
A
#
# COMPACT_ATOMS: atom_id res chain seq x y z
N MET A 1 35.13 -2.08 -11.04
CA MET A 1 34.51 -0.94 -10.33
C MET A 1 33.14 -1.39 -9.83
N SER A 2 32.90 -1.27 -8.52
CA SER A 2 31.60 -1.56 -7.89
C SER A 2 30.64 -0.44 -8.24
N LYS A 3 29.47 -0.75 -8.81
CA LYS A 3 28.39 0.23 -8.93
C LYS A 3 27.73 0.35 -7.56
N GLU A 4 27.77 1.55 -6.97
CA GLU A 4 27.12 1.78 -5.68
C GLU A 4 25.61 1.87 -5.86
N PHE A 5 24.89 1.15 -5.01
CA PHE A 5 23.44 1.26 -4.89
C PHE A 5 23.13 2.37 -3.90
N THR A 6 22.27 3.31 -4.30
CA THR A 6 21.73 4.31 -3.37
C THR A 6 20.25 4.08 -3.17
N PHE A 7 19.73 4.47 -2.01
CA PHE A 7 18.33 4.27 -1.65
C PHE A 7 17.67 5.62 -1.35
N THR A 8 16.44 5.79 -1.82
CA THR A 8 15.61 6.97 -1.55
C THR A 8 14.34 6.52 -0.85
N ILE A 9 13.97 7.20 0.23
CA ILE A 9 12.68 7.01 0.91
C ILE A 9 11.77 8.17 0.53
N LYS A 10 10.57 7.86 0.06
CA LYS A 10 9.52 8.84 -0.24
C LYS A 10 8.32 8.59 0.66
N SER A 11 7.61 9.66 1.00
CA SER A 11 6.31 9.60 1.68
C SER A 11 5.28 10.33 0.83
N ILE A 12 4.12 9.71 0.64
CA ILE A 12 2.97 10.29 -0.07
C ILE A 12 1.73 10.12 0.81
N CYS A 13 0.97 11.20 0.99
CA CYS A 13 -0.32 11.12 1.66
C CYS A 13 -1.32 10.27 0.84
N PHE A 14 -1.93 9.29 1.48
CA PHE A 14 -3.04 8.52 0.92
C PHE A 14 -4.37 9.13 1.38
N ASP A 15 -4.78 10.19 0.68
CA ASP A 15 -6.04 10.91 0.90
C ASP A 15 -6.96 10.85 -0.33
N GLU A 16 -8.06 11.60 -0.32
CA GLU A 16 -9.00 11.71 -1.46
C GLU A 16 -8.38 12.29 -2.73
N ASN A 17 -7.26 12.98 -2.60
CA ASN A 17 -6.50 13.55 -3.70
C ASN A 17 -5.40 12.60 -4.19
N TYR A 18 -5.14 11.49 -3.50
CA TYR A 18 -4.13 10.52 -3.88
C TYR A 18 -4.30 10.04 -5.32
N ARG A 19 -3.22 10.13 -6.09
CA ARG A 19 -3.11 9.62 -7.44
C ARG A 19 -1.89 8.70 -7.50
N PRO A 20 -2.05 7.44 -7.94
CA PRO A 20 -0.89 6.58 -8.13
C PRO A 20 0.00 7.19 -9.22
N ALA A 21 1.31 7.17 -9.01
CA ALA A 21 2.26 7.58 -10.05
C ALA A 21 2.22 6.59 -11.22
N ASP A 22 2.48 7.08 -12.44
CA ASP A 22 2.40 6.28 -13.68
C ASP A 22 3.29 5.02 -13.64
N ASN A 23 4.33 5.02 -12.81
CA ASN A 23 5.30 3.93 -12.64
C ASN A 23 5.07 3.08 -11.36
N THR A 24 4.04 3.37 -10.57
CA THR A 24 3.72 2.57 -9.36
C THR A 24 3.31 1.17 -9.81
N ARG A 25 3.87 0.12 -9.21
CA ARG A 25 3.41 -1.26 -9.46
C ARG A 25 1.90 -1.30 -9.24
N ILE A 26 1.16 -1.49 -10.34
CA ILE A 26 -0.30 -1.45 -10.46
C ILE A 26 -1.01 -2.44 -9.51
N THR A 27 -0.25 -3.34 -8.88
CA THR A 27 -0.68 -4.44 -8.01
C THR A 27 -0.81 -4.09 -6.53
N THR A 28 -0.60 -2.83 -6.11
CA THR A 28 -0.98 -2.42 -4.76
C THR A 28 -2.49 -2.11 -4.71
N ASN A 29 -3.21 -2.72 -3.77
CA ASN A 29 -4.67 -2.58 -3.62
C ASN A 29 -5.14 -1.11 -3.60
N PHE A 30 -4.27 -0.20 -3.15
CA PHE A 30 -4.50 1.24 -3.07
C PHE A 30 -4.53 1.93 -4.43
N ALA A 31 -3.64 1.52 -5.35
CA ALA A 31 -3.64 2.05 -6.71
C ALA A 31 -4.91 1.67 -7.48
N ASN A 32 -5.53 0.52 -7.17
CA ASN A 32 -6.79 0.10 -7.79
C ASN A 32 -7.98 0.94 -7.33
N LEU A 33 -8.05 1.29 -6.04
CA LEU A 33 -9.10 2.16 -5.49
C LEU A 33 -9.00 3.59 -6.05
N ALA A 34 -7.78 4.02 -6.37
CA ALA A 34 -7.47 5.37 -6.81
C ALA A 34 -7.56 5.58 -8.35
N ARG A 35 -8.39 4.80 -9.07
CA ARG A 35 -8.55 4.88 -10.54
C ARG A 35 -9.97 5.20 -10.99
N GLY A 36 -10.06 5.63 -12.25
CA GLY A 36 -11.33 5.86 -12.95
C GLY A 36 -12.02 7.17 -12.56
N MET A 37 -13.18 7.42 -13.18
CA MET A 37 -13.94 8.66 -12.95
C MET A 37 -14.47 8.77 -11.50
N SER A 38 -14.71 7.63 -10.84
CA SER A 38 -15.16 7.56 -9.45
C SER A 38 -14.03 7.49 -8.42
N ARG A 39 -12.78 7.76 -8.82
CA ARG A 39 -11.59 7.71 -7.94
C ARG A 39 -11.80 8.41 -6.61
N GLU A 40 -12.18 9.68 -6.64
CA GLU A 40 -12.28 10.52 -5.45
C GLU A 40 -13.38 10.03 -4.51
N GLU A 41 -14.51 9.59 -5.07
CA GLU A 41 -15.60 8.97 -4.31
C GLU A 41 -15.17 7.65 -3.68
N ASN A 42 -14.47 6.79 -4.42
CA ASN A 42 -13.94 5.53 -3.90
C ASN A 42 -12.95 5.76 -2.75
N LEU A 43 -12.05 6.74 -2.90
CA LEU A 43 -11.09 7.12 -1.86
C LEU A 43 -11.82 7.67 -0.64
N ARG A 44 -12.74 8.61 -0.81
CA ARG A 44 -13.56 9.15 0.31
C ARG A 44 -14.35 8.07 1.02
N ASN A 45 -14.97 7.16 0.27
CA ASN A 45 -15.71 6.03 0.84
C ASN A 45 -14.78 5.11 1.64
N THR A 46 -13.60 4.82 1.12
CA THR A 46 -12.60 3.99 1.79
C THR A 46 -12.09 4.65 3.06
N LEU A 47 -11.67 5.92 2.99
CA LEU A 47 -11.16 6.66 4.14
C LEU A 47 -12.23 6.81 5.22
N ARG A 48 -13.48 7.14 4.83
CA ARG A 48 -14.62 7.18 5.76
C ARG A 48 -14.91 5.82 6.37
N MET A 49 -14.81 4.73 5.61
CA MET A 49 -14.97 3.37 6.16
C MET A 49 -13.88 3.08 7.20
N ILE A 50 -12.63 3.48 6.96
CA ILE A 50 -11.51 3.34 7.90
C ILE A 50 -11.78 4.15 9.17
N ASP A 51 -12.14 5.43 9.03
CA ASP A 51 -12.50 6.32 10.15
C ASP A 51 -13.62 5.70 10.98
N ASN A 52 -14.73 5.31 10.34
CA ASN A 52 -15.88 4.71 11.02
C ASN A 52 -15.49 3.43 11.76
N ARG A 53 -14.66 2.58 11.13
CA ARG A 53 -14.22 1.33 11.75
C ARG A 53 -13.30 1.59 12.94
N PHE A 54 -12.39 2.55 12.82
CA PHE A 54 -11.50 2.93 13.92
C PHE A 54 -12.29 3.51 15.10
N ASN A 55 -13.21 4.44 14.84
CA ASN A 55 -14.05 5.05 15.87
C ASN A 55 -14.95 4.03 16.58
N ALA A 56 -15.47 3.04 15.85
CA ALA A 56 -16.25 1.94 16.45
C ALA A 56 -15.41 1.08 17.41
N LEU A 57 -14.10 0.93 17.16
CA LEU A 57 -13.19 0.22 18.07
C LEU A 57 -12.81 1.09 19.27
N ALA A 58 -12.52 2.38 19.04
CA ALA A 58 -12.10 3.35 20.05
C ALA A 58 -13.27 3.98 20.84
N HIS A 59 -14.25 3.18 21.26
CA HIS A 59 -15.52 3.62 21.85
C HIS A 59 -15.43 4.16 23.30
N TRP A 60 -14.39 3.83 24.06
CA TRP A 60 -14.28 4.09 25.51
C TRP A 60 -14.28 5.58 25.89
N ASP A 61 -13.80 6.45 25.02
CA ASP A 61 -13.78 7.91 25.20
C ASP A 61 -14.32 8.66 23.95
N ASN A 62 -15.16 7.96 23.17
CA ASN A 62 -15.73 8.40 21.90
C ASN A 62 -17.23 8.09 21.81
N PRO A 63 -18.08 8.72 22.65
CA PRO A 63 -19.51 8.40 22.72
C PRO A 63 -20.28 8.68 21.42
N LYS A 64 -19.76 9.57 20.56
CA LYS A 64 -20.38 9.93 19.27
C LYS A 64 -19.84 9.14 18.08
N GLY A 65 -18.73 8.41 18.25
CA GLY A 65 -18.12 7.65 17.16
C GLY A 65 -17.47 8.51 16.07
N ASP A 66 -17.12 9.76 16.37
CA ASP A 66 -16.59 10.73 15.39
C ASP A 66 -15.31 11.45 15.84
N ARG A 67 -14.77 11.10 17.02
CA ARG A 67 -13.61 11.77 17.63
C ARG A 67 -12.32 11.60 16.83
N TYR A 68 -12.09 10.43 16.25
CA TYR A 68 -10.81 10.09 15.64
C TYR A 68 -10.87 10.18 14.12
N GLY A 69 -9.78 10.60 13.50
CA GLY A 69 -9.51 10.41 12.07
C GLY A 69 -8.28 9.52 11.91
N VAL A 70 -8.24 8.71 10.85
CA VAL A 70 -7.08 7.90 10.49
C VAL A 70 -6.52 8.42 9.17
N GLU A 71 -5.32 8.97 9.23
CA GLU A 71 -4.55 9.37 8.07
C GLU A 71 -3.57 8.26 7.69
N LEU A 72 -3.33 8.12 6.39
CA LEU A 72 -2.46 7.09 5.83
C LEU A 72 -1.40 7.77 4.98
N GLU A 73 -0.17 7.28 5.09
CA GLU A 73 0.95 7.65 4.24
C GLU A 73 1.49 6.40 3.57
N ILE A 74 1.73 6.47 2.26
CA ILE A 74 2.48 5.46 1.53
C ILE A 74 3.95 5.83 1.63
N ILE A 75 4.71 4.99 2.34
CA ILE A 75 6.16 5.06 2.42
C ILE A 75 6.74 4.14 1.35
N SER A 76 7.46 4.72 0.40
CA SER A 76 8.08 3.99 -0.72
C SER A 76 9.60 4.04 -0.58
N VAL A 77 10.23 2.87 -0.67
CA VAL A 77 11.70 2.74 -0.74
C VAL A 77 12.08 2.42 -2.18
N GLU A 78 12.89 3.28 -2.78
CA GLU A 78 13.41 3.14 -4.14
C GLU A 78 14.92 2.89 -4.12
N MET A 79 15.41 1.99 -4.97
CA MET A 79 16.84 1.77 -5.20
C MET A 79 17.26 2.42 -6.51
N ASN A 80 18.24 3.32 -6.45
CA ASN A 80 18.87 3.90 -7.63
C ASN A 80 20.14 3.14 -7.96
N ILE A 81 20.31 2.81 -9.24
CA ILE A 81 21.51 2.17 -9.78
C ILE A 81 22.15 3.18 -10.72
N ASP A 82 23.41 3.51 -10.46
CA ASP A 82 24.20 4.46 -11.24
C ASP A 82 24.62 3.85 -12.60
N ALA A 83 23.62 3.64 -13.46
CA ALA A 83 23.76 3.03 -14.77
C ALA A 83 23.16 3.96 -15.81
N GLU A 84 23.86 5.07 -16.09
CA GLU A 84 23.84 5.98 -17.26
C GLU A 84 22.53 6.35 -17.98
N ASN A 85 21.34 5.82 -17.66
CA ASN A 85 20.11 6.08 -18.43
C ASN A 85 18.79 5.59 -17.80
N ARG A 86 18.66 5.52 -16.47
CA ARG A 86 17.34 5.25 -15.83
C ARG A 86 16.97 6.37 -14.86
N THR A 87 16.11 7.26 -15.34
CA THR A 87 15.61 8.46 -14.65
C THR A 87 14.59 8.20 -13.53
N SER A 88 14.37 6.94 -13.13
CA SER A 88 13.49 6.61 -11.99
C SER A 88 14.05 5.43 -11.20
N GLY A 89 14.07 5.56 -9.87
CA GLY A 89 14.52 4.51 -8.95
C GLY A 89 13.63 3.27 -9.03
N LEU A 90 14.22 2.10 -8.78
CA LEU A 90 13.50 0.82 -8.74
C LEU A 90 12.68 0.75 -7.43
N PRO A 91 11.34 0.67 -7.49
CA PRO A 91 10.52 0.53 -6.29
C PRO A 91 10.77 -0.84 -5.66
N LEU A 92 11.21 -0.84 -4.41
CA LEU A 92 11.50 -2.07 -3.65
C LEU A 92 10.36 -2.45 -2.74
N ILE A 93 9.93 -1.49 -1.90
CA ILE A 93 8.95 -1.73 -0.84
C ILE A 93 8.03 -0.53 -0.76
N GLU A 94 6.74 -0.81 -0.66
CA GLU A 94 5.74 0.17 -0.25
C GLU A 94 5.11 -0.30 1.05
N ILE A 95 4.88 0.63 1.96
CA ILE A 95 4.40 0.38 3.31
C ILE A 95 3.39 1.47 3.65
N LEU A 96 2.31 1.12 4.34
CA LEU A 96 1.38 2.13 4.85
C LEU A 96 1.79 2.54 6.26
N LYS A 97 2.18 3.79 6.44
CA LYS A 97 2.27 4.41 7.75
C LYS A 97 0.91 4.99 8.13
N THR A 98 0.43 4.66 9.33
CA THR A 98 -0.83 5.20 9.84
C THR A 98 -0.56 6.32 10.83
N ASN A 99 -1.42 7.34 10.86
CA ASN A 99 -1.41 8.41 11.84
C ASN A 99 -2.83 8.62 12.34
N ILE A 100 -3.02 8.71 13.66
CA ILE A 100 -4.33 8.93 14.28
C ILE A 100 -4.43 10.41 14.63
N VAL A 101 -5.52 11.04 14.21
CA VAL A 101 -5.85 12.43 14.53
C VAL A 101 -6.95 12.42 15.59
N ASP A 102 -6.65 12.87 16.80
CA ASP A 102 -7.68 13.14 17.81
C ASP A 102 -8.28 14.52 17.56
N LYS A 103 -9.50 14.58 17.01
CA LYS A 103 -10.17 15.84 16.67
C LYS A 103 -10.58 16.64 17.91
N LYS A 104 -10.60 16.02 19.09
CA LYS A 104 -10.97 16.70 20.35
C LYS A 104 -9.77 17.42 20.97
N THR A 105 -8.60 16.80 20.97
CA THR A 105 -7.36 17.40 21.52
C THR A 105 -6.51 18.09 20.44
N ASN A 106 -6.84 17.86 19.16
CA ASN A 106 -6.07 18.30 18.00
C ASN A 106 -4.64 17.71 17.98
N GLU A 107 -4.47 16.54 18.55
CA GLU A 107 -3.19 15.83 18.60
C GLU A 107 -3.08 14.82 17.46
N ARG A 108 -1.86 14.68 16.94
CA ARG A 108 -1.47 13.64 16.00
C ARG A 108 -0.67 12.58 16.73
N ILE A 109 -1.18 11.37 16.72
CA ILE A 109 -0.60 10.21 17.37
C ILE A 109 -0.05 9.32 16.26
N GLU A 110 1.26 9.05 16.28
CA GLU A 110 1.86 8.14 15.30
C GLU A 110 1.27 6.73 15.48
N GLY A 111 0.74 6.19 14.40
CA GLY A 111 0.22 4.84 14.34
C GLY A 111 1.29 3.84 13.93
N ILE A 112 0.87 2.60 13.76
CA ILE A 112 1.77 1.52 13.35
C ILE A 112 2.07 1.66 11.85
N VAL A 113 3.32 1.37 11.51
CA VAL A 113 3.78 1.20 10.13
C VAL A 113 3.41 -0.22 9.68
N GLY A 114 2.40 -0.33 8.82
CA GLY A 114 1.89 -1.58 8.30
C GLY A 114 2.72 -2.11 7.12
N ASN A 115 3.17 -3.35 7.20
CA ASN A 115 3.84 -4.03 6.08
C ASN A 115 2.94 -4.03 4.83
N ASN A 116 3.42 -3.54 3.67
CA ASN A 116 2.97 -4.07 2.38
C ASN A 116 4.10 -4.77 1.62
N PHE A 117 4.68 -5.73 2.33
CA PHE A 117 5.40 -6.88 1.80
C PHE A 117 4.47 -7.90 1.11
N SER A 118 3.14 -7.68 1.18
CA SER A 118 2.09 -8.65 0.84
C SER A 118 1.70 -8.75 -0.65
N SER A 119 2.22 -7.86 -1.50
CA SER A 119 2.15 -8.02 -2.98
C SER A 119 3.35 -8.81 -3.52
N TYR A 120 4.50 -8.73 -2.85
CA TYR A 120 5.75 -9.33 -3.32
C TYR A 120 5.75 -10.87 -3.24
N VAL A 121 5.05 -11.41 -2.23
CA VAL A 121 4.85 -12.86 -2.06
C VAL A 121 3.74 -13.37 -2.98
N ARG A 122 2.67 -12.58 -3.17
CA ARG A 122 1.51 -12.96 -4.00
C ARG A 122 1.86 -13.13 -5.49
N ASP A 123 2.67 -12.26 -6.08
CA ASP A 123 3.06 -12.42 -7.49
C ASP A 123 4.00 -13.61 -7.71
N TYR A 124 4.87 -13.92 -6.73
CA TYR A 124 5.75 -15.08 -6.81
C TYR A 124 4.94 -16.38 -6.81
N ASP A 125 3.99 -16.51 -5.88
CA ASP A 125 3.07 -17.64 -5.86
C ASP A 125 2.34 -17.72 -7.20
N PHE A 126 1.49 -16.74 -7.54
CA PHE A 126 0.52 -16.86 -8.64
C PHE A 126 1.14 -16.91 -10.05
N SER A 127 2.31 -16.32 -10.27
CA SER A 127 2.87 -16.16 -11.63
C SER A 127 4.10 -17.01 -11.91
N VAL A 128 4.78 -17.50 -10.87
CA VAL A 128 5.99 -18.33 -11.03
C VAL A 128 5.71 -19.74 -10.56
N LEU A 129 5.32 -19.91 -9.29
CA LEU A 129 5.12 -21.23 -8.70
C LEU A 129 3.93 -21.96 -9.34
N LEU A 130 2.81 -21.25 -9.56
CA LEU A 130 1.58 -21.83 -10.13
C LEU A 130 1.75 -22.31 -11.57
N LEU A 131 2.35 -21.48 -12.41
CA LEU A 131 2.46 -21.75 -13.85
C LEU A 131 3.44 -22.88 -14.11
N ASP A 132 4.58 -22.90 -13.41
CA ASP A 132 5.59 -23.94 -13.60
C ASP A 132 5.09 -25.32 -13.13
N HIS A 133 4.27 -25.36 -12.06
CA HIS A 133 3.61 -26.58 -11.59
C HIS A 133 2.61 -27.20 -12.59
N ASN A 134 2.06 -26.38 -13.51
CA ASN A 134 1.04 -26.81 -14.46
C ASN A 134 1.56 -27.09 -15.87
N LYS A 135 2.82 -26.77 -16.18
CA LYS A 135 3.34 -26.63 -17.55
C LYS A 135 3.27 -27.87 -18.44
N ASN A 136 3.06 -29.06 -17.88
CA ASN A 136 2.93 -30.33 -18.62
C ASN A 136 1.81 -31.23 -18.08
N LYS A 137 0.83 -30.65 -17.36
CA LYS A 137 -0.33 -31.40 -16.86
C LYS A 137 -1.51 -31.19 -17.80
N SER A 138 -2.22 -32.27 -18.12
CA SER A 138 -3.47 -32.22 -18.88
C SER A 138 -4.62 -31.56 -18.12
N THR A 139 -4.46 -31.34 -16.81
CA THR A 139 -5.49 -30.82 -15.92
C THR A 139 -4.86 -29.84 -14.95
N PHE A 140 -5.50 -28.69 -14.75
CA PHE A 140 -5.05 -27.66 -13.84
C PHE A 140 -5.00 -28.18 -12.39
N SER A 141 -3.95 -27.85 -11.66
CA SER A 141 -3.77 -28.12 -10.23
C SER A 141 -2.86 -27.07 -9.61
N THR A 142 -2.89 -26.86 -8.30
CA THR A 142 -2.03 -25.88 -7.62
C THR A 142 -0.79 -26.55 -7.00
N PRO A 143 0.39 -25.89 -6.97
CA PRO A 143 1.57 -26.36 -6.25
C PRO A 143 1.28 -26.75 -4.80
N GLU A 144 2.03 -27.72 -4.27
CA GLU A 144 1.99 -28.03 -2.84
C GLU A 144 2.39 -26.75 -2.07
N LYS A 145 1.43 -26.13 -1.35
CA LYS A 145 1.54 -24.85 -0.59
C LYS A 145 1.51 -23.54 -1.40
N PHE A 146 0.60 -23.40 -2.36
CA PHE A 146 0.41 -22.21 -3.20
C PHE A 146 -0.38 -21.05 -2.56
N GLY A 147 0.17 -19.81 -2.53
CA GLY A 147 -0.54 -18.55 -2.25
C GLY A 147 -0.08 -17.74 -1.04
#